data_AF-A0A8C2K4P4-F1
#
_entry.id   AF-A0A8C2K4P4-F1
#
_cell.length_a   1.000
_cell.length_b   1.000
_cell.length_c   1.000
_cell.angle_alpha   90.00
_cell.angle_beta   90.00
_cell.angle_gamma   90.00
#
_symmetry.space_group_name_H-M   'P 1'
#
loop_
_entity.id
_entity.type
_entity.pdbx_description
1 polymer ?
#
loop_
_entity_poly.entity_id
_entity_poly.type
_entity_poly.pdbx_seq_one_letter_code
_entity_poly.pdbx_strand_id
1 'polypeptide(L)'
;MQSSALLCVREFQRLDAVSVMQSSALLCVREFQRLSQLPVSGGLDRVTLEKMSSPRCGVQDAWGQRVSRHHRKKRYAHTGEKWHKRHLTYRIMNGPRNLSPSQVHVAVKTAFQLWSNVSGLIFQELQHGPADIRLAFFEGEHNDGTGNAFDGPGGTLAHAFFPFRGEAHFDMSERWTLNGLKGHNLFLVMAHEIGHTLGLVHSPVRHALMSPYYKKMGSNTLLSWDDVTAVQQLYGKQPLGGRALRWTMQDWQIFQDSKGGSLTPHYCQGYFDAITTDEDGTVLVFQGSRFWTVSNGSVSAPLPLQMRWPQLSLAIEAAAFSPLDSKLYFFKGSDI
;
A
#
# COMPACT_ATOMS: atom_id res chain seq x y z
N MET A 1 20.29 13.52 0.04
CA MET A 1 20.27 13.22 1.49
C MET A 1 19.43 11.97 1.68
N GLN A 2 20.10 10.85 1.97
CA GLN A 2 19.48 9.53 2.14
C GLN A 2 18.62 9.51 3.43
N SER A 3 17.49 8.80 3.42
CA SER A 3 16.72 8.56 4.65
C SER A 3 17.53 7.68 5.61
N SER A 4 17.87 8.20 6.79
CA SER A 4 18.71 7.52 7.79
C SER A 4 18.14 6.17 8.25
N ALA A 5 16.83 5.95 8.15
CA ALA A 5 16.19 4.72 8.60
C ALA A 5 16.44 3.52 7.69
N LEU A 6 16.40 3.69 6.36
CA LEU A 6 16.69 2.60 5.42
C LEU A 6 18.18 2.23 5.47
N LEU A 7 19.05 3.23 5.58
CA LEU A 7 20.47 2.99 5.82
C LEU A 7 20.69 2.24 7.13
N CYS A 8 19.96 2.59 8.19
CA CYS A 8 20.01 1.85 9.45
C CYS A 8 19.71 0.38 9.28
N VAL A 9 18.63 0.08 8.56
CA VAL A 9 18.21 -1.31 8.32
C VAL A 9 19.25 -2.03 7.46
N ARG A 10 19.76 -1.40 6.40
CA ARG A 10 20.77 -1.99 5.51
C ARG A 10 22.11 -2.25 6.22
N GLU A 11 22.57 -1.31 7.05
CA GLU A 11 23.74 -1.49 7.91
C GLU A 11 23.51 -2.64 8.89
N PHE A 12 22.33 -2.72 9.51
CA PHE A 12 21.99 -3.83 10.39
C PHE A 12 21.99 -5.19 9.67
N GLN A 13 21.46 -5.27 8.45
CA GLN A 13 21.41 -6.51 7.67
C GLN A 13 22.76 -6.94 7.09
N ARG A 14 23.70 -6.01 6.88
CA ARG A 14 25.07 -6.32 6.45
C ARG A 14 25.99 -6.73 7.59
N LEU A 15 25.68 -6.39 8.83
CA LEU A 15 26.55 -6.63 9.97
C LEU A 15 26.19 -7.95 10.66
N ASP A 16 26.90 -9.02 10.31
CA ASP A 16 27.22 -10.06 11.28
C ASP A 16 27.94 -9.39 12.46
N ALA A 17 27.58 -9.82 13.67
CA ALA A 17 27.95 -9.22 14.94
C ALA A 17 29.35 -8.57 15.01
N VAL A 18 29.39 -7.44 15.73
CA VAL A 18 30.54 -6.77 16.38
C VAL A 18 30.91 -5.40 15.81
N SER A 19 30.73 -4.38 16.66
CA SER A 19 31.36 -3.05 16.67
C SER A 19 30.91 -2.01 15.62
N VAL A 20 29.94 -1.15 15.99
CA VAL A 20 30.06 0.33 15.83
C VAL A 20 29.21 1.05 16.90
N MET A 21 29.83 1.45 18.02
CA MET A 21 29.27 2.46 18.93
C MET A 21 29.80 3.84 18.50
N GLN A 22 29.04 4.55 17.67
CA GLN A 22 29.22 5.98 17.41
C GLN A 22 27.87 6.70 17.48
N SER A 23 27.89 7.99 17.84
CA SER A 23 26.71 8.86 18.00
C SER A 23 25.77 8.89 16.78
N SER A 24 26.29 8.57 15.59
CA SER A 24 25.52 8.39 14.35
C SER A 24 24.57 7.19 14.39
N ALA A 25 24.98 6.06 14.98
CA ALA A 25 24.16 4.86 15.10
C ALA A 25 22.97 5.09 16.06
N LEU A 26 23.19 5.82 17.17
CA LEU A 26 22.12 6.17 18.10
C LEU A 26 21.04 7.05 17.44
N LEU A 27 21.46 8.06 16.67
CA LEU A 27 20.53 8.92 15.93
C LEU A 27 19.78 8.14 14.85
N CYS A 28 20.47 7.24 14.17
CA CYS A 28 19.91 6.33 13.18
C CYS A 28 18.81 5.45 13.76
N VAL A 29 19.06 4.79 14.90
CA VAL A 29 18.08 3.93 15.59
C VAL A 29 16.88 4.74 16.08
N ARG A 30 17.09 5.93 16.64
CA ARG A 30 16.00 6.81 17.09
C ARG A 30 15.11 7.25 15.93
N GLU A 31 15.71 7.60 14.80
CA GLU A 31 14.94 7.97 13.61
C GLU A 31 14.18 6.76 13.06
N PHE A 32 14.82 5.59 12.98
CA PHE A 32 14.14 4.35 12.59
C PHE A 32 12.93 4.05 13.49
N GLN A 33 13.08 4.12 14.81
CA GLN A 33 12.00 3.88 15.77
C GLN A 33 10.86 4.87 15.57
N ARG A 34 11.17 6.16 15.41
CA ARG A 34 10.20 7.20 15.13
C ARG A 34 9.41 6.92 13.85
N LEU A 35 10.11 6.57 12.76
CA LEU A 35 9.47 6.30 11.47
C LEU A 35 8.67 5.00 11.45
N SER A 36 9.13 4.00 12.19
CA SER A 36 8.46 2.71 12.35
C SER A 36 7.39 2.71 13.44
N GLN A 37 7.12 3.87 14.06
CA GLN A 37 6.15 4.06 15.14
C GLN A 37 6.40 3.10 16.32
N LEU A 38 7.66 3.00 16.72
CA LEU A 38 8.13 2.30 17.91
C LEU A 38 8.46 3.31 19.02
N PRO A 39 8.52 2.88 20.29
CA PRO A 39 9.06 3.70 21.37
C PRO A 39 10.49 4.17 21.02
N VAL A 40 10.72 5.48 21.08
CA VAL A 40 12.02 6.08 20.73
C VAL A 40 12.97 5.99 21.92
N SER A 41 13.66 4.86 22.05
CA SER A 41 14.68 4.63 23.08
C SER A 41 16.09 4.98 22.56
N GLY A 42 16.33 4.76 21.27
CA GLY A 42 17.66 4.72 20.66
C GLY A 42 18.44 3.43 20.94
N GLY A 43 17.85 2.50 21.70
CA GLY A 43 18.39 1.17 21.90
C GLY A 43 17.91 0.20 20.83
N LEU A 44 18.76 -0.76 20.46
CA LEU A 44 18.38 -1.92 19.65
C LEU A 44 17.66 -2.95 20.53
N ASP A 45 16.49 -2.59 21.04
CA ASP A 45 15.64 -3.50 21.79
C ASP A 45 15.03 -4.59 20.89
N ARG A 46 14.50 -5.66 21.49
CA ARG A 46 13.93 -6.80 20.76
C ARG A 46 12.89 -6.37 19.72
N VAL A 47 12.03 -5.42 20.06
CA VAL A 47 10.97 -4.93 19.17
C VAL A 47 11.55 -4.15 18.00
N THR A 48 12.59 -3.34 18.24
CA THR A 48 13.33 -2.60 17.20
C THR A 48 14.03 -3.56 16.25
N LEU A 49 14.72 -4.57 16.78
CA LEU A 49 15.42 -5.59 15.99
C LEU A 49 14.44 -6.41 15.14
N GLU A 50 13.34 -6.90 15.74
CA GLU A 50 12.28 -7.62 15.02
C GLU A 50 11.68 -6.78 13.88
N LYS A 51 11.56 -5.46 14.10
CA LYS A 51 11.07 -4.54 13.09
C LYS A 51 12.08 -4.28 11.99
N MET A 52 13.36 -4.11 12.33
CA MET A 52 14.45 -3.93 11.36
C MET A 52 14.61 -5.16 10.47
N SER A 53 14.41 -6.37 11.01
CA SER A 53 14.43 -7.62 10.23
C SER A 53 13.15 -7.89 9.44
N SER A 54 12.10 -7.07 9.60
CA SER A 54 10.83 -7.32 8.91
C SER A 54 10.93 -6.98 7.41
N PRO A 55 10.49 -7.88 6.51
CA PRO A 55 10.62 -7.64 5.07
C PRO A 55 9.94 -6.35 4.62
N ARG A 56 10.57 -5.61 3.71
CA ARG A 56 10.15 -4.27 3.29
C ARG A 56 10.57 -3.93 1.86
N CYS A 57 10.02 -2.82 1.37
CA CYS A 57 10.51 -2.13 0.18
C CYS A 57 11.84 -1.39 0.47
N GLY A 58 12.76 -1.43 -0.50
CA GLY A 58 14.06 -0.79 -0.51
C GLY A 58 14.05 0.67 -0.95
N VAL A 59 12.88 1.26 -1.23
CA VAL A 59 12.74 2.70 -1.47
C VAL A 59 12.87 3.47 -0.15
N GLN A 60 13.46 4.66 -0.20
CA GLN A 60 13.70 5.48 0.99
C GLN A 60 12.40 6.04 1.57
N ASP A 61 12.27 5.94 2.90
CA ASP A 61 11.17 6.51 3.65
C ASP A 61 11.24 8.05 3.62
N ALA A 62 10.24 8.70 2.99
CA ALA A 62 10.18 10.16 2.83
C ALA A 62 9.99 10.95 4.14
N TRP A 63 9.73 10.25 5.25
CA TRP A 63 9.45 10.85 6.57
C TRP A 63 10.64 11.57 7.21
N GLY A 64 11.87 11.24 6.81
CA GLY A 64 13.12 11.79 7.38
C GLY A 64 13.52 13.19 6.91
N GLN A 65 12.85 13.77 5.91
CA GLN A 65 13.16 15.14 5.42
C GLN A 65 12.32 16.24 6.08
N ARG A 66 11.51 15.92 7.10
CA ARG A 66 10.66 16.89 7.83
C ARG A 66 11.45 17.94 8.61
N VAL A 67 12.78 17.85 8.68
CA VAL A 67 13.62 18.72 9.52
C VAL A 67 14.13 19.98 8.78
N SER A 68 14.08 20.08 7.44
CA SER A 68 14.77 21.19 6.75
C SER A 68 13.94 22.24 5.99
N ARG A 69 12.60 22.14 5.88
CA ARG A 69 11.84 23.18 5.14
C ARG A 69 10.46 23.49 5.73
N HIS A 70 10.29 24.73 6.21
CA HIS A 70 9.04 25.36 6.69
C HIS A 70 8.02 25.67 5.58
N HIS A 71 7.66 24.68 4.77
CA HIS A 71 6.47 24.78 3.92
C HIS A 71 5.63 23.51 4.06
N ARG A 72 4.34 23.69 4.35
CA ARG A 72 3.31 22.64 4.42
C ARG A 72 3.19 21.97 3.03
N LYS A 73 4.07 21.02 2.72
CA LYS A 73 4.01 20.24 1.47
C LYS A 73 3.04 19.07 1.61
N LYS A 74 2.30 18.79 0.53
CA LYS A 74 1.29 17.73 0.44
C LYS A 74 1.89 16.38 0.82
N ARG A 75 1.16 15.60 1.63
CA ARG A 75 1.62 14.33 2.25
C ARG A 75 1.96 13.20 1.27
N TYR A 76 1.63 13.34 -0.01
CA TYR A 76 1.48 12.22 -0.95
C TYR A 76 2.36 12.30 -2.21
N ALA A 77 2.99 13.44 -2.48
CA ALA A 77 3.77 13.67 -3.70
C ALA A 77 5.01 14.51 -3.37
N HIS A 78 6.06 13.87 -2.85
CA HIS A 78 7.25 14.58 -2.37
C HIS A 78 8.26 14.92 -3.47
N THR A 79 8.27 14.18 -4.58
CA THR A 79 9.16 14.44 -5.72
C THR A 79 8.57 15.42 -6.73
N GLY A 80 7.23 15.52 -6.80
CA GLY A 80 6.55 16.22 -7.89
C GLY A 80 6.69 15.53 -9.25
N GLU A 81 7.38 14.39 -9.30
CA GLU A 81 7.60 13.60 -10.50
C GLU A 81 6.38 12.72 -10.76
N LYS A 82 5.74 12.95 -11.91
CA LYS A 82 4.65 12.14 -12.41
C LYS A 82 4.80 11.95 -13.90
N TRP A 83 4.14 10.95 -14.44
CA TRP A 83 3.99 10.85 -15.88
C TRP A 83 3.08 11.97 -16.40
N HIS A 84 3.51 12.66 -17.45
CA HIS A 84 2.69 13.68 -18.12
C HIS A 84 1.78 13.10 -19.20
N LYS A 85 1.94 11.81 -19.50
CA LYS A 85 1.08 11.03 -20.39
C LYS A 85 0.24 10.03 -19.62
N ARG A 86 -0.90 9.64 -20.20
CA ARG A 86 -1.84 8.69 -19.59
C ARG A 86 -1.67 7.25 -20.08
N HIS A 87 -1.17 7.08 -21.30
CA HIS A 87 -0.86 5.78 -21.87
C HIS A 87 0.59 5.47 -21.55
N LEU A 88 0.80 4.48 -20.69
CA LEU A 88 2.12 4.03 -20.24
C LEU A 88 2.37 2.63 -20.76
N THR A 89 3.56 2.40 -21.29
CA THR A 89 3.99 1.08 -21.73
C THR A 89 4.80 0.40 -20.64
N TYR A 90 4.68 -0.92 -20.51
CA TYR A 90 5.52 -1.69 -19.60
C TYR A 90 6.09 -2.93 -20.24
N ARG A 91 7.20 -3.42 -19.68
CA ARG A 91 7.86 -4.64 -20.14
C ARG A 91 8.40 -5.46 -18.98
N ILE A 92 8.20 -6.76 -19.06
CA ILE A 92 8.81 -7.77 -18.18
C ILE A 92 10.14 -8.17 -18.81
N MET A 93 11.24 -7.90 -18.12
CA MET A 93 12.59 -8.13 -18.66
C MET A 93 13.05 -9.57 -18.43
N ASN A 94 12.69 -10.14 -17.29
CA ASN A 94 12.96 -11.52 -16.86
C ASN A 94 11.98 -11.90 -15.72
N GLY A 95 12.10 -13.11 -15.17
CA GLY A 95 11.23 -13.62 -14.10
C GLY A 95 11.99 -14.37 -13.00
N PRO A 96 11.34 -14.64 -11.86
CA PRO A 96 11.95 -15.37 -10.75
C PRO A 96 12.11 -16.85 -11.07
N ARG A 97 13.05 -17.52 -10.38
CA ARG A 97 13.40 -18.93 -10.65
C ARG A 97 12.28 -19.92 -10.33
N ASN A 98 11.34 -19.55 -9.45
CA ASN A 98 10.40 -20.47 -8.82
C ASN A 98 8.92 -20.26 -9.21
N LEU A 99 8.65 -19.44 -10.23
CA LEU A 99 7.32 -19.27 -10.83
C LEU A 99 7.40 -19.41 -12.35
N SER A 100 6.34 -19.93 -12.98
CA SER A 100 6.28 -19.97 -14.44
C SER A 100 6.13 -18.57 -15.04
N PRO A 101 6.58 -18.33 -16.29
CA PRO A 101 6.35 -17.07 -16.97
C PRO A 101 4.87 -16.65 -16.96
N SER A 102 3.95 -17.59 -17.20
CA SER A 102 2.50 -17.31 -17.16
C SER A 102 2.00 -16.80 -15.81
N GLN A 103 2.51 -17.35 -14.70
CA GLN A 103 2.19 -16.88 -13.36
C GLN A 103 2.69 -15.45 -13.12
N VAL A 104 3.89 -15.12 -13.61
CA VAL A 104 4.46 -13.77 -13.53
C VAL A 104 3.63 -12.80 -14.36
N HIS A 105 3.29 -13.13 -15.61
CA HIS A 105 2.45 -12.29 -16.46
C HIS A 105 1.09 -12.00 -15.83
N VAL A 106 0.46 -13.00 -15.20
CA VAL A 106 -0.81 -12.78 -14.46
C VAL A 106 -0.61 -11.79 -13.32
N ALA A 107 0.42 -11.97 -12.47
CA ALA A 107 0.69 -11.05 -11.37
C ALA A 107 0.94 -9.61 -11.84
N VAL A 108 1.77 -9.44 -12.88
CA VAL A 108 2.08 -8.14 -13.50
C VAL A 108 0.81 -7.48 -14.03
N LYS A 109 0.02 -8.20 -14.82
CA LYS A 109 -1.20 -7.68 -15.42
C LYS A 109 -2.20 -7.26 -14.34
N THR A 110 -2.41 -8.08 -13.33
CA THR A 110 -3.32 -7.75 -12.21
C THR A 110 -2.82 -6.54 -11.42
N ALA A 111 -1.51 -6.39 -11.22
CA ALA A 111 -0.93 -5.26 -10.51
C ALA A 111 -1.12 -3.93 -11.28
N PHE A 112 -0.93 -3.91 -12.60
CA PHE A 112 -1.25 -2.74 -13.42
C PHE A 112 -2.76 -2.44 -13.46
N GLN A 113 -3.59 -3.49 -13.54
CA GLN A 113 -5.04 -3.34 -13.50
C GLN A 113 -5.53 -2.71 -12.19
N LEU A 114 -4.90 -3.05 -11.06
CA LEU A 114 -5.21 -2.48 -9.76
C LEU A 114 -5.13 -0.95 -9.80
N TRP A 115 -4.04 -0.42 -10.38
CA TRP A 115 -3.83 1.02 -10.51
C TRP A 115 -4.67 1.66 -11.61
N SER A 116 -4.85 1.00 -12.75
CA SER A 116 -5.72 1.56 -13.80
C SER A 116 -7.15 1.68 -13.30
N ASN A 117 -7.69 0.69 -12.58
CA ASN A 117 -9.08 0.70 -12.11
C ASN A 117 -9.46 1.95 -11.28
N VAL A 118 -8.48 2.57 -10.62
CA VAL A 118 -8.71 3.72 -9.74
C VAL A 118 -8.10 5.02 -10.24
N SER A 119 -7.43 5.03 -11.40
CA SER A 119 -6.74 6.21 -11.94
C SER A 119 -7.01 6.44 -13.41
N GLY A 120 -6.77 7.63 -13.92
CA GLY A 120 -6.93 7.94 -15.34
C GLY A 120 -5.82 7.39 -16.26
N LEU A 121 -5.08 6.38 -15.83
CA LEU A 121 -3.96 5.75 -16.56
C LEU A 121 -4.42 4.52 -17.34
N ILE A 122 -3.71 4.26 -18.45
CA ILE A 122 -3.87 3.09 -19.31
C ILE A 122 -2.50 2.45 -19.46
N PHE A 123 -2.43 1.13 -19.27
CA PHE A 123 -1.20 0.36 -19.35
C PHE A 123 -1.21 -0.60 -20.52
N GLN A 124 -0.12 -0.65 -21.27
CA GLN A 124 0.06 -1.57 -22.38
C GLN A 124 1.37 -2.34 -22.22
N GLU A 125 1.29 -3.67 -22.28
CA GLU A 125 2.49 -4.53 -22.30
C GLU A 125 3.16 -4.46 -23.68
N LEU A 126 4.49 -4.35 -23.69
CA LEU A 126 5.31 -4.48 -24.90
C LEU A 126 6.18 -5.72 -24.82
N GLN A 127 6.26 -6.46 -25.93
CA GLN A 127 7.13 -7.64 -26.07
C GLN A 127 8.59 -7.24 -26.37
N HIS A 128 8.77 -6.18 -27.15
CA HIS A 128 10.08 -5.70 -27.62
C HIS A 128 10.19 -4.18 -27.54
N GLY A 129 11.43 -3.68 -27.61
CA GLY A 129 11.73 -2.26 -27.60
C GLY A 129 11.77 -1.62 -26.19
N PRO A 130 11.95 -0.29 -26.14
CA PRO A 130 11.91 0.47 -24.90
C PRO A 130 10.46 0.61 -24.39
N ALA A 131 10.29 0.51 -23.07
CA ALA A 131 9.03 0.72 -22.38
C ALA A 131 9.19 1.77 -21.29
N ASP A 132 8.10 2.45 -20.94
CA ASP A 132 8.11 3.47 -19.87
C ASP A 132 8.43 2.85 -18.51
N ILE A 133 7.87 1.67 -18.24
CA ILE A 133 8.04 0.94 -16.99
C ILE A 133 8.69 -0.41 -17.28
N ARG A 134 9.86 -0.67 -16.68
CA ARG A 134 10.59 -1.94 -16.83
C ARG A 134 10.60 -2.70 -15.51
N LEU A 135 10.17 -3.96 -15.55
CA LEU A 135 10.13 -4.86 -14.40
C LEU A 135 11.22 -5.91 -14.56
N ALA A 136 12.13 -6.01 -13.60
CA ALA A 136 13.26 -6.94 -13.67
C ALA A 136 13.59 -7.56 -12.30
N PHE A 137 14.13 -8.77 -12.32
CA PHE A 137 14.57 -9.53 -11.16
C PHE A 137 16.09 -9.60 -11.15
N PHE A 138 16.71 -9.33 -10.00
CA PHE A 138 18.17 -9.33 -9.84
C PHE A 138 18.59 -9.96 -8.51
N GLU A 139 19.86 -10.39 -8.42
CA GLU A 139 20.49 -10.82 -7.17
C GLU A 139 21.60 -9.83 -6.81
N GLY A 140 21.73 -9.48 -5.54
CA GLY A 140 22.84 -8.65 -5.06
C GLY A 140 22.95 -7.30 -5.77
N GLU A 141 24.19 -6.88 -6.08
CA GLU A 141 24.48 -5.64 -6.82
C GLU A 141 24.13 -5.79 -8.30
N HIS A 142 23.33 -4.85 -8.82
CA HIS A 142 22.79 -4.94 -10.18
C HIS A 142 22.87 -3.60 -10.94
N ASN A 143 23.98 -2.89 -10.75
CA ASN A 143 24.39 -1.70 -11.52
C ASN A 143 23.44 -0.50 -11.45
N ASP A 144 22.64 -0.39 -10.40
CA ASP A 144 21.79 0.77 -10.11
C ASP A 144 22.20 1.53 -8.82
N GLY A 145 23.39 1.21 -8.32
CA GLY A 145 24.09 1.86 -7.21
C GLY A 145 24.25 0.93 -6.01
N THR A 146 25.43 0.91 -5.40
CA THR A 146 25.82 -0.01 -4.30
C THR A 146 24.92 0.03 -3.06
N GLY A 147 24.16 1.11 -2.90
CA GLY A 147 23.14 1.22 -1.87
C GLY A 147 21.93 0.33 -2.14
N ASN A 148 21.60 0.04 -3.39
CA ASN A 148 20.41 -0.69 -3.85
C ASN A 148 20.64 -2.19 -4.04
N ALA A 149 21.85 -2.68 -3.74
CA ALA A 149 22.13 -4.11 -3.76
C ALA A 149 21.11 -4.88 -2.91
N PHE A 150 20.58 -5.99 -3.43
CA PHE A 150 19.72 -6.89 -2.66
C PHE A 150 20.53 -7.69 -1.63
N ASP A 151 19.89 -7.99 -0.51
CA ASP A 151 20.47 -8.60 0.69
C ASP A 151 20.24 -10.12 0.79
N GLY A 152 19.57 -10.72 -0.20
CA GLY A 152 19.24 -12.13 -0.20
C GLY A 152 17.88 -12.39 0.45
N PRO A 153 17.55 -13.64 0.85
CA PRO A 153 16.21 -13.98 1.31
C PRO A 153 15.77 -13.20 2.56
N GLY A 154 14.61 -12.56 2.50
CA GLY A 154 14.08 -11.66 3.51
C GLY A 154 14.49 -10.22 3.27
N GLY A 155 14.29 -9.35 4.26
CA GLY A 155 14.84 -8.01 4.17
C GLY A 155 14.27 -7.14 3.05
N THR A 156 15.10 -6.76 2.07
CA THR A 156 14.69 -5.91 0.95
C THR A 156 14.10 -6.73 -0.18
N LEU A 157 12.78 -6.75 -0.29
CA LEU A 157 12.08 -7.57 -1.29
C LEU A 157 12.20 -7.05 -2.72
N ALA A 158 12.20 -5.72 -2.86
CA ALA A 158 12.16 -5.01 -4.12
C ALA A 158 12.44 -3.51 -3.89
N HIS A 159 12.73 -2.79 -4.97
CA HIS A 159 12.70 -1.33 -5.00
C HIS A 159 12.34 -0.82 -6.38
N ALA A 160 11.93 0.44 -6.45
CA ALA A 160 11.57 1.08 -7.69
C ALA A 160 12.17 2.48 -7.81
N PHE A 161 12.34 2.90 -9.06
CA PHE A 161 12.66 4.24 -9.44
C PHE A 161 11.41 4.96 -9.93
N PHE A 162 11.29 6.20 -9.47
CA PHE A 162 10.20 7.14 -9.80
C PHE A 162 10.06 7.36 -11.33
N PRO A 163 8.94 7.97 -11.78
CA PRO A 163 8.56 8.07 -13.19
C PRO A 163 9.67 8.43 -14.18
N PHE A 164 10.63 9.29 -13.83
CA PHE A 164 11.71 9.65 -14.76
C PHE A 164 12.55 8.45 -15.25
N ARG A 165 12.81 7.46 -14.37
CA ARG A 165 13.52 6.22 -14.73
C ARG A 165 12.57 5.07 -15.07
N GLY A 166 11.45 4.97 -14.36
CA GLY A 166 10.41 3.97 -14.62
C GLY A 166 10.92 2.53 -14.55
N GLU A 167 11.56 2.16 -13.46
CA GLU A 167 12.14 0.82 -13.27
C GLU A 167 11.67 0.26 -11.93
N ALA A 168 11.33 -1.02 -11.87
CA ALA A 168 11.09 -1.74 -10.62
C ALA A 168 11.91 -3.04 -10.63
N HIS A 169 12.71 -3.20 -9.58
CA HIS A 169 13.63 -4.31 -9.39
C HIS A 169 13.14 -5.18 -8.23
N PHE A 170 13.17 -6.49 -8.43
CA PHE A 170 12.72 -7.48 -7.45
C PHE A 170 13.89 -8.39 -7.07
N ASP A 171 14.03 -8.72 -5.79
CA ASP A 171 15.08 -9.65 -5.37
C ASP A 171 14.77 -11.06 -5.89
N MET A 172 15.65 -11.59 -6.73
CA MET A 172 15.57 -12.93 -7.31
C MET A 172 15.85 -14.03 -6.28
N SER A 173 16.50 -13.70 -5.16
CA SER A 173 16.77 -14.59 -4.03
C SER A 173 15.51 -14.93 -3.23
N GLU A 174 14.44 -14.15 -3.43
CA GLU A 174 13.20 -14.32 -2.71
C GLU A 174 12.39 -15.53 -3.16
N ARG A 175 11.70 -16.13 -2.19
CA ARG A 175 10.72 -17.19 -2.48
C ARG A 175 9.39 -16.57 -2.87
N TRP A 176 9.25 -16.23 -4.15
CA TRP A 176 8.04 -15.64 -4.72
C TRP A 176 6.88 -16.62 -4.80
N THR A 177 5.68 -16.19 -4.43
CA THR A 177 4.46 -17.00 -4.50
C THR A 177 3.28 -16.17 -4.98
N LEU A 178 2.22 -16.81 -5.47
CA LEU A 178 0.95 -16.13 -5.74
C LEU A 178 -0.07 -16.33 -4.61
N ASN A 179 -0.15 -17.56 -4.07
CA ASN A 179 -1.13 -17.95 -3.06
C ASN A 179 -0.48 -18.77 -1.91
N GLY A 180 0.83 -18.65 -1.72
CA GLY A 180 1.60 -19.49 -0.80
C GLY A 180 1.47 -19.03 0.66
N LEU A 181 1.32 -19.99 1.59
CA LEU A 181 1.39 -19.70 3.03
C LEU A 181 2.79 -19.29 3.48
N LYS A 182 3.84 -19.75 2.78
CA LYS A 182 5.26 -19.44 3.01
C LYS A 182 5.81 -18.66 1.82
N GLY A 183 6.74 -17.74 2.08
CA GLY A 183 7.29 -16.82 1.06
C GLY A 183 6.52 -15.50 0.96
N HIS A 184 6.86 -14.74 -0.07
CA HIS A 184 6.35 -13.40 -0.34
C HIS A 184 5.42 -13.41 -1.57
N ASN A 185 4.31 -12.66 -1.50
CA ASN A 185 3.33 -12.61 -2.57
C ASN A 185 3.81 -11.66 -3.67
N LEU A 186 4.12 -12.19 -4.85
CA LEU A 186 4.67 -11.42 -5.96
C LEU A 186 3.72 -10.31 -6.41
N PHE A 187 2.42 -10.59 -6.49
CA PHE A 187 1.43 -9.61 -6.89
C PHE A 187 1.38 -8.41 -5.92
N LEU A 188 1.43 -8.66 -4.60
CA LEU A 188 1.41 -7.57 -3.61
C LEU A 188 2.64 -6.68 -3.72
N VAL A 189 3.84 -7.26 -3.77
CA VAL A 189 5.08 -6.49 -3.88
C VAL A 189 5.13 -5.75 -5.22
N MET A 190 4.73 -6.39 -6.31
CA MET A 190 4.69 -5.77 -7.62
C MET A 190 3.71 -4.60 -7.70
N ALA A 191 2.52 -4.73 -7.10
CA ALA A 191 1.56 -3.65 -7.03
C ALA A 191 2.12 -2.45 -6.23
N HIS A 192 2.84 -2.71 -5.14
CA HIS A 192 3.54 -1.68 -4.38
C HIS A 192 4.60 -0.96 -5.21
N GLU A 193 5.53 -1.70 -5.83
CA GLU A 193 6.62 -1.12 -6.61
C GLU A 193 6.11 -0.37 -7.85
N ILE A 194 5.05 -0.87 -8.51
CA ILE A 194 4.41 -0.12 -9.60
C ILE A 194 3.89 1.23 -9.07
N GLY A 195 3.33 1.29 -7.87
CA GLY A 195 2.93 2.56 -7.25
C GLY A 195 4.07 3.58 -7.20
N HIS A 196 5.29 3.16 -6.87
CA HIS A 196 6.48 4.01 -6.94
C HIS A 196 6.83 4.45 -8.36
N THR A 197 6.76 3.57 -9.36
CA THR A 197 6.95 3.95 -10.77
C THR A 197 5.89 4.94 -11.26
N LEU A 198 4.76 5.05 -10.57
CA LEU A 198 3.71 6.04 -10.82
C LEU A 198 3.90 7.34 -10.03
N GLY A 199 4.91 7.45 -9.17
CA GLY A 199 5.20 8.65 -8.40
C GLY A 199 4.66 8.64 -6.97
N LEU A 200 4.09 7.53 -6.52
CA LEU A 200 3.64 7.39 -5.13
C LEU A 200 4.84 7.20 -4.20
N VAL A 201 4.74 7.75 -3.00
CA VAL A 201 5.73 7.56 -1.93
C VAL A 201 5.18 6.60 -0.88
N HIS A 202 6.04 6.12 0.02
CA HIS A 202 5.59 5.30 1.13
C HIS A 202 4.52 6.02 1.98
N SER A 203 3.40 5.33 2.20
CA SER A 203 2.31 5.77 3.06
C SER A 203 2.65 5.54 4.54
N PRO A 204 2.24 6.43 5.47
CA PRO A 204 2.37 6.16 6.90
C PRO A 204 1.28 5.21 7.40
N VAL A 205 0.25 4.98 6.58
CA VAL A 205 -0.93 4.20 6.92
C VAL A 205 -0.54 2.74 6.86
N ARG A 206 -0.49 2.08 8.02
CA ARG A 206 0.04 0.72 8.19
C ARG A 206 -0.64 -0.35 7.32
N HIS A 207 -1.86 -0.11 6.84
CA HIS A 207 -2.64 -1.04 6.04
C HIS A 207 -2.76 -0.62 4.57
N ALA A 208 -2.14 0.51 4.19
CA ALA A 208 -2.04 0.91 2.79
C ALA A 208 -1.13 -0.04 2.03
N LEU A 209 -1.42 -0.25 0.75
CA LEU A 209 -0.54 -1.01 -0.14
C LEU A 209 0.82 -0.35 -0.18
N MET A 210 0.88 0.99 -0.26
CA MET A 210 2.13 1.76 -0.25
C MET A 210 2.81 1.87 1.13
N SER A 211 2.39 1.11 2.15
CA SER A 211 3.15 1.01 3.41
C SER A 211 4.50 0.30 3.17
N PRO A 212 5.62 0.79 3.74
CA PRO A 212 6.97 0.31 3.42
C PRO A 212 7.21 -1.16 3.78
N TYR A 213 6.59 -1.65 4.85
CA TYR A 213 6.80 -3.01 5.32
C TYR A 213 5.80 -3.97 4.70
N TYR A 214 6.33 -5.12 4.25
CA TYR A 214 5.54 -6.19 3.67
C TYR A 214 4.56 -6.74 4.70
N LYS A 215 3.32 -6.93 4.26
CA LYS A 215 2.28 -7.60 5.01
C LYS A 215 1.51 -8.50 4.09
N LYS A 216 1.25 -9.71 4.56
CA LYS A 216 0.26 -10.58 3.91
C LYS A 216 -1.10 -9.94 4.12
N MET A 217 -1.68 -9.43 3.04
CA MET A 217 -3.01 -8.82 3.10
C MET A 217 -4.05 -9.91 3.33
N GLY A 218 -4.94 -9.69 4.31
CA GLY A 218 -6.10 -10.55 4.55
C GLY A 218 -7.16 -10.37 3.45
N SER A 219 -8.34 -10.97 3.65
CA SER A 219 -9.49 -10.97 2.71
C SER A 219 -10.16 -9.60 2.44
N ASN A 220 -9.54 -8.49 2.83
CA ASN A 220 -10.08 -7.14 2.62
C ASN A 220 -9.40 -6.41 1.46
N THR A 221 -10.06 -5.34 0.98
CA THR A 221 -9.68 -4.51 -0.17
C THR A 221 -8.19 -4.19 -0.23
N LEU A 222 -7.57 -4.52 -1.37
CA LEU A 222 -6.12 -4.44 -1.59
C LEU A 222 -5.55 -3.01 -1.62
N LEU A 223 -6.35 -2.04 -2.09
CA LEU A 223 -5.99 -0.62 -2.02
C LEU A 223 -6.72 0.04 -0.86
N SER A 224 -5.98 0.77 -0.03
CA SER A 224 -6.57 1.67 0.95
C SER A 224 -7.04 2.96 0.28
N TRP A 225 -7.87 3.72 0.98
CA TRP A 225 -8.26 5.06 0.54
C TRP A 225 -7.06 5.99 0.36
N ASP A 226 -6.00 5.81 1.16
CA ASP A 226 -4.75 6.58 1.05
C ASP A 226 -4.07 6.33 -0.31
N ASP A 227 -4.02 5.06 -0.74
CA ASP A 227 -3.45 4.67 -2.04
C ASP A 227 -4.28 5.24 -3.21
N VAL A 228 -5.60 5.07 -3.16
CA VAL A 228 -6.54 5.55 -4.19
C VAL A 228 -6.47 7.07 -4.32
N THR A 229 -6.47 7.78 -3.20
CA THR A 229 -6.44 9.24 -3.19
C THR A 229 -5.11 9.75 -3.72
N ALA A 230 -3.99 9.13 -3.34
CA ALA A 230 -2.66 9.53 -3.80
C ALA A 230 -2.52 9.39 -5.33
N VAL A 231 -2.94 8.26 -5.92
CA VAL A 231 -2.86 8.07 -7.37
C VAL A 231 -3.83 8.97 -8.14
N GLN A 232 -5.05 9.20 -7.61
CA GLN A 232 -6.02 10.09 -8.24
C GLN A 232 -5.58 11.57 -8.18
N GLN A 233 -4.82 11.99 -7.17
CA GLN A 233 -4.24 13.33 -7.15
C GLN A 233 -3.22 13.55 -8.28
N LEU A 234 -2.52 12.49 -8.71
CA LEU A 234 -1.54 12.58 -9.80
C LEU A 234 -2.20 12.51 -11.19
N TYR A 235 -3.18 11.61 -11.35
CA TYR A 235 -3.68 11.19 -12.66
C TYR A 235 -5.19 11.36 -12.87
N GLY A 236 -5.91 11.82 -11.85
CA GLY A 236 -7.37 11.91 -11.85
C GLY A 236 -8.06 10.55 -11.75
N LYS A 237 -9.39 10.58 -11.67
CA LYS A 237 -10.25 9.38 -11.69
C LYS A 237 -10.29 8.78 -13.10
N GLN A 238 -10.63 7.49 -13.18
CA GLN A 238 -10.98 6.82 -14.44
C GLN A 238 -12.06 7.61 -15.20
N PRO A 239 -11.81 8.06 -16.46
CA PRO A 239 -12.81 8.79 -17.27
C PRO A 239 -14.04 7.95 -17.62
N LEU A 240 -13.88 6.63 -17.71
CA LEU A 240 -14.96 5.68 -17.96
C LEU A 240 -15.63 5.33 -16.62
N GLY A 241 -16.48 6.24 -16.16
CA GLY A 241 -17.07 6.22 -14.82
C GLY A 241 -17.67 4.89 -14.39
N GLY A 242 -17.40 4.50 -13.13
CA GLY A 242 -18.25 3.67 -12.25
C GLY A 242 -18.60 2.22 -12.65
N ARG A 243 -18.57 1.85 -13.93
CA ARG A 243 -19.05 0.54 -14.42
C ARG A 243 -17.95 -0.53 -14.47
N ALA A 244 -16.67 -0.14 -14.58
CA ALA A 244 -15.54 -1.08 -14.57
C ALA A 244 -15.16 -1.57 -13.16
N LEU A 245 -15.40 -0.75 -12.12
CA LEU A 245 -15.27 -1.14 -10.72
C LEU A 245 -16.23 -2.28 -10.32
N ARG A 246 -17.26 -2.53 -11.14
CA ARG A 246 -18.26 -3.57 -10.92
C ARG A 246 -17.74 -4.99 -11.21
N TRP A 247 -16.78 -5.16 -12.11
CA TRP A 247 -16.37 -6.50 -12.59
C TRP A 247 -15.13 -7.06 -11.89
N THR A 248 -14.17 -6.21 -11.47
CA THR A 248 -12.92 -6.70 -10.88
C THR A 248 -13.01 -7.05 -9.39
N MET A 249 -14.00 -6.53 -8.66
CA MET A 249 -14.29 -6.98 -7.28
C MET A 249 -15.13 -8.28 -7.24
N GLN A 250 -15.96 -8.55 -8.26
CA GLN A 250 -16.78 -9.76 -8.30
C GLN A 250 -15.95 -11.01 -8.62
N ASP A 251 -14.97 -10.91 -9.52
CA ASP A 251 -14.17 -12.07 -9.93
C ASP A 251 -13.19 -12.58 -8.85
N TRP A 252 -12.72 -11.75 -7.92
CA TRP A 252 -11.91 -12.21 -6.78
C TRP A 252 -12.75 -12.74 -5.62
N GLN A 253 -13.93 -12.15 -5.37
CA GLN A 253 -14.84 -12.61 -4.30
C GLN A 253 -15.38 -14.03 -4.59
N ILE A 254 -15.62 -14.35 -5.87
CA ILE A 254 -16.14 -15.67 -6.31
C ILE A 254 -15.09 -16.79 -6.20
N PHE A 255 -13.79 -16.47 -6.27
CA PHE A 255 -12.73 -17.48 -6.18
C PHE A 255 -12.37 -17.91 -4.75
N GLN A 256 -12.81 -17.19 -3.71
CA GLN A 256 -12.50 -17.52 -2.31
C GLN A 256 -13.65 -18.18 -1.53
N ASP A 257 -14.90 -18.11 -2.01
CA ASP A 257 -16.07 -18.73 -1.34
C ASP A 257 -16.14 -20.26 -1.49
N SER A 258 -15.20 -20.87 -2.21
CA SER A 258 -15.14 -22.32 -2.41
C SER A 258 -14.33 -23.08 -1.34
N LYS A 259 -13.83 -22.40 -0.30
CA LYS A 259 -13.24 -23.06 0.88
C LYS A 259 -13.77 -22.45 2.18
N GLY A 260 -14.85 -23.04 2.68
CA GLY A 260 -15.51 -22.63 3.92
C GLY A 260 -14.68 -22.83 5.19
N GLY A 261 -15.03 -22.04 6.21
CA GLY A 261 -14.69 -22.31 7.61
C GLY A 261 -14.55 -21.06 8.50
N SER A 262 -15.53 -20.87 9.39
CA SER A 262 -15.54 -20.00 10.60
C SER A 262 -16.19 -18.62 10.47
N LEU A 263 -17.40 -18.51 11.03
CA LEU A 263 -18.23 -17.32 11.19
C LEU A 263 -17.72 -16.43 12.34
N THR A 264 -16.59 -15.75 12.16
CA THR A 264 -16.36 -14.50 12.89
C THR A 264 -17.08 -13.39 12.14
N PRO A 265 -18.00 -12.64 12.77
CA PRO A 265 -18.71 -11.58 12.07
C PRO A 265 -17.72 -10.56 11.49
N HIS A 266 -17.92 -10.14 10.24
CA HIS A 266 -17.01 -9.24 9.50
C HIS A 266 -16.70 -7.93 10.24
N TYR A 267 -17.54 -7.49 11.19
CA TYR A 267 -17.30 -6.32 12.02
C TYR A 267 -16.21 -6.53 13.11
N CYS A 268 -15.83 -7.76 13.44
CA CYS A 268 -14.75 -8.05 14.40
C CYS A 268 -13.35 -8.04 13.78
N GLN A 269 -13.25 -7.91 12.44
CA GLN A 269 -12.00 -7.92 11.69
C GLN A 269 -12.01 -6.82 10.63
N GLY A 270 -11.67 -5.59 11.00
CA GLY A 270 -11.62 -4.52 10.00
C GLY A 270 -11.33 -3.13 10.51
N TYR A 271 -11.29 -2.21 9.55
CA TYR A 271 -11.36 -0.76 9.74
C TYR A 271 -12.72 -0.29 9.21
N PHE A 272 -13.21 0.83 9.73
CA PHE A 272 -14.48 1.43 9.34
C PHE A 272 -14.22 2.79 8.70
N ASP A 273 -15.03 3.13 7.69
CA ASP A 273 -14.93 4.40 7.00
C ASP A 273 -15.42 5.55 7.90
N ALA A 274 -16.49 5.31 8.66
CA ALA A 274 -17.03 6.26 9.62
C ALA A 274 -17.75 5.52 10.77
N ILE A 275 -17.79 6.17 11.92
CA ILE A 275 -18.61 5.76 13.06
C ILE A 275 -19.29 7.02 13.61
N THR A 276 -20.61 6.99 13.75
CA THR A 276 -21.40 8.05 14.38
C THR A 276 -22.57 7.44 15.13
N THR A 277 -23.30 8.23 15.89
CA THR A 277 -24.60 7.85 16.46
C THR A 277 -25.73 8.46 15.64
N ASP A 278 -26.96 7.95 15.76
CA ASP A 278 -28.18 8.65 15.35
C ASP A 278 -28.92 9.27 16.55
N GLU A 279 -30.10 9.85 16.30
CA GLU A 279 -30.93 10.52 17.30
C GLU A 279 -31.36 9.60 18.46
N ASP A 280 -31.54 8.31 18.18
CA ASP A 280 -31.95 7.30 19.16
C ASP A 280 -30.75 6.75 19.96
N GLY A 281 -29.55 7.29 19.75
CA GLY A 281 -28.31 6.80 20.36
C GLY A 281 -27.82 5.47 19.76
N THR A 282 -28.37 5.04 18.63
CA THR A 282 -27.88 3.84 17.92
C THR A 282 -26.55 4.18 17.27
N VAL A 283 -25.52 3.38 17.51
CA VAL A 283 -24.22 3.55 16.86
C VAL A 283 -24.31 2.99 15.44
N LEU A 284 -23.99 3.83 14.47
CA LEU A 284 -23.90 3.53 13.06
C LEU A 284 -22.44 3.36 12.67
N VAL A 285 -22.11 2.20 12.13
CA VAL A 285 -20.76 1.86 11.69
C VAL A 285 -20.78 1.65 10.18
N PHE A 286 -19.89 2.31 9.44
CA PHE A 286 -19.92 2.35 7.97
C PHE A 286 -18.67 1.71 7.36
N GLN A 287 -18.85 0.93 6.28
CA GLN A 287 -17.74 0.39 5.49
C GLN A 287 -18.20 0.11 4.05
N GLY A 288 -17.55 0.79 3.10
CA GLY A 288 -17.92 0.79 1.69
C GLY A 288 -19.40 1.14 1.51
N SER A 289 -20.12 0.26 0.81
CA SER A 289 -21.55 0.41 0.51
C SER A 289 -22.47 -0.17 1.58
N ARG A 290 -21.94 -0.46 2.77
CA ARG A 290 -22.66 -1.14 3.84
C ARG A 290 -22.53 -0.39 5.16
N PHE A 291 -23.50 -0.62 6.04
CA PHE A 291 -23.45 -0.15 7.41
C PHE A 291 -24.04 -1.19 8.37
N TRP A 292 -23.69 -1.06 9.65
CA TRP A 292 -24.23 -1.83 10.76
C TRP A 292 -24.84 -0.88 11.78
N THR A 293 -25.89 -1.33 12.45
CA THR A 293 -26.42 -0.68 13.64
C THR A 293 -25.99 -1.45 14.87
N VAL A 294 -25.57 -0.72 15.89
CA VAL A 294 -25.26 -1.27 17.21
C VAL A 294 -26.13 -0.57 18.24
N SER A 295 -27.00 -1.33 18.88
CA SER A 295 -27.90 -0.86 19.94
C SER A 295 -27.93 -1.89 21.07
N ASN A 296 -27.82 -1.42 22.31
CA ASN A 296 -27.87 -2.25 23.52
C ASN A 296 -26.96 -3.51 23.45
N GLY A 297 -25.75 -3.35 22.92
CA GLY A 297 -24.77 -4.44 22.77
C GLY A 297 -25.07 -5.46 21.67
N SER A 298 -26.18 -5.32 20.94
CA SER A 298 -26.53 -6.15 19.78
C SER A 298 -26.11 -5.47 18.48
N VAL A 299 -25.60 -6.26 17.53
CA VAL A 299 -25.14 -5.79 16.22
C VAL A 299 -26.03 -6.36 15.13
N SER A 300 -26.46 -5.53 14.18
CA SER A 300 -27.25 -5.98 13.03
C SER A 300 -26.45 -6.82 12.04
N ALA A 301 -27.14 -7.47 11.09
CA ALA A 301 -26.52 -7.89 9.84
C ALA A 301 -26.04 -6.66 9.02
N PRO A 302 -25.07 -6.82 8.09
CA PRO A 302 -24.66 -5.73 7.22
C PRO A 302 -25.82 -5.28 6.32
N LEU A 303 -26.18 -4.01 6.37
CA LEU A 303 -27.24 -3.41 5.57
C LEU A 303 -26.65 -2.54 4.44
N PRO A 304 -27.25 -2.51 3.23
CA PRO A 304 -26.83 -1.60 2.17
C PRO A 304 -27.02 -0.13 2.58
N LEU A 305 -26.01 0.71 2.38
CA LEU A 305 -26.05 2.13 2.70
C LEU A 305 -27.23 2.86 2.05
N GLN A 306 -27.48 2.54 0.78
CA GLN A 306 -28.55 3.13 -0.03
C GLN A 306 -29.96 2.69 0.40
N MET A 307 -30.07 1.68 1.27
CA MET A 307 -31.37 1.28 1.83
C MET A 307 -31.94 2.39 2.73
N ARG A 308 -31.09 3.01 3.57
CA ARG A 308 -31.49 4.09 4.48
C ARG A 308 -31.23 5.48 3.89
N TRP A 309 -30.22 5.62 3.02
CA TRP A 309 -29.91 6.88 2.36
C TRP A 309 -29.72 6.70 0.84
N PRO A 310 -30.82 6.68 0.06
CA PRO A 310 -30.77 6.41 -1.37
C PRO A 310 -29.90 7.40 -2.17
N GLN A 311 -29.79 8.63 -1.69
CA GLN A 311 -29.03 9.71 -2.33
C GLN A 311 -27.53 9.69 -2.01
N LEU A 312 -27.09 8.87 -1.04
CA LEU A 312 -25.68 8.75 -0.74
C LEU A 312 -24.96 7.91 -1.79
N SER A 313 -23.74 8.36 -2.10
CA SER A 313 -22.82 7.56 -2.90
C SER A 313 -22.45 6.25 -2.17
N LEU A 314 -22.00 5.24 -2.90
CA LEU A 314 -21.71 3.89 -2.38
C LEU A 314 -20.58 3.81 -1.33
N ALA A 315 -19.99 4.92 -0.89
CA ALA A 315 -19.01 4.97 0.20
C ALA A 315 -18.91 6.41 0.72
N ILE A 316 -18.77 6.57 2.03
CA ILE A 316 -18.59 7.85 2.74
C ILE A 316 -17.21 7.87 3.41
N GLU A 317 -16.70 9.05 3.76
CA GLU A 317 -15.38 9.21 4.40
C GLU A 317 -15.47 9.64 5.87
N ALA A 318 -16.55 10.32 6.24
CA ALA A 318 -16.92 10.59 7.62
C ALA A 318 -18.44 10.72 7.71
N ALA A 319 -18.96 10.55 8.92
CA ALA A 319 -20.34 10.85 9.25
C ALA A 319 -20.38 11.51 10.61
N ALA A 320 -21.30 12.46 10.79
CA ALA A 320 -21.53 13.10 12.07
C ALA A 320 -23.02 13.37 12.27
N PHE A 321 -23.51 13.09 13.47
CA PHE A 321 -24.84 13.51 13.89
C PHE A 321 -24.76 14.83 14.64
N SER A 322 -25.66 15.73 14.30
CA SER A 322 -25.84 17.02 14.95
C SER A 322 -27.08 16.97 15.84
N PRO A 323 -26.91 17.04 17.18
CA PRO A 323 -28.05 17.13 18.10
C PRO A 323 -28.81 18.45 18.00
N LEU A 324 -28.24 19.48 17.36
CA LEU A 324 -28.83 20.82 17.27
C LEU A 324 -29.99 20.88 16.27
N ASP A 325 -29.93 20.06 15.22
CA ASP A 325 -30.93 20.02 14.16
C ASP A 325 -31.41 18.60 13.81
N SER A 326 -31.04 17.62 14.64
CA SER A 326 -31.37 16.19 14.49
C SER A 326 -31.02 15.62 13.10
N LYS A 327 -29.89 16.04 12.53
CA LYS A 327 -29.44 15.59 11.20
C LYS A 327 -28.14 14.80 11.23
N LEU A 328 -28.07 13.85 10.30
CA LEU A 328 -26.86 13.12 9.94
C LEU A 328 -26.20 13.76 8.71
N TYR A 329 -24.96 14.17 8.88
CA TYR A 329 -24.10 14.70 7.83
C TYR A 329 -23.14 13.62 7.36
N PHE A 330 -22.93 13.55 6.05
CA PHE A 330 -22.07 12.57 5.41
C PHE A 330 -21.04 13.29 4.56
N PHE A 331 -19.77 13.01 4.79
CA PHE A 331 -18.69 13.72 4.13
C PHE A 331 -18.04 12.84 3.09
N LYS A 332 -17.76 13.42 1.92
CA LYS A 332 -16.98 12.77 0.87
C LYS A 332 -16.20 13.80 0.07
N GLY A 333 -14.88 13.82 0.23
CA GLY A 333 -14.04 14.84 -0.40
C GLY A 333 -14.35 16.24 0.12
N SER A 334 -14.72 17.16 -0.79
CA SER A 334 -15.10 18.54 -0.46
C SER A 334 -16.61 18.73 -0.26
N ASP A 335 -17.41 17.69 -0.46
CA ASP A 335 -18.87 17.75 -0.45
C ASP A 335 -19.42 17.23 0.89
N ILE A 336 -20.51 17.86 1.36
CA ILE A 336 -21.26 17.57 2.60
C ILE A 336 -22.71 17.23 2.23
#